data_AF-A0A2M7V9Z2-F1
#
_entry.id   AF-A0A2M7V9Z2-F1
#
_cell.length_a   1.000
_cell.length_b   1.000
_cell.length_c   1.000
_cell.angle_alpha   90.00
_cell.angle_beta   90.00
_cell.angle_gamma   90.00
#
_symmetry.space_group_name_H-M   'P 1'
#
loop_
_entity.id
_entity.type
_entity.pdbx_description
1 polymer ?
#
loop_
_entity_poly.entity_id
_entity_poly.type
_entity_poly.pdbx_seq_one_letter_code
_entity_poly.pdbx_strand_id
1 'polypeptide(L)'
;MLRTVLKTILTIILLILFFIANLYISYVLPYPWSNINLLISFLLIFLSFWGSGSIVWLAFFAGFLSDLYSDVYFGVFSITFTITFLIIYWLYYEIFTNRSIWSLTIMSLVTFLIFHFTYSVLTVINGILPKVTLLKYYAWEISLTTIFVFIVYFILEKVFVRF
;
A
#
# COMPACT_ATOMS: atom_id res chain seq x y z
N MET A 1 -4.72 2.46 28.92
CA MET A 1 -5.50 1.47 28.13
C MET A 1 -6.49 2.14 27.17
N LEU A 2 -7.43 2.97 27.65
CA LEU A 2 -8.43 3.65 26.79
C LEU A 2 -7.82 4.43 25.61
N ARG A 3 -6.75 5.19 25.84
CA ARG A 3 -6.06 5.96 24.78
C ARG A 3 -5.49 5.07 23.67
N THR A 4 -5.00 3.88 24.00
CA THR A 4 -4.46 2.92 23.02
C THR A 4 -5.59 2.33 22.19
N VAL A 5 -6.69 1.95 22.83
CA VAL A 5 -7.89 1.42 22.16
C VAL A 5 -8.45 2.46 21.18
N LEU A 6 -8.59 3.72 21.60
CA LEU A 6 -9.06 4.81 20.75
C LEU A 6 -8.15 5.05 19.54
N LYS A 7 -6.82 5.00 19.73
CA LYS A 7 -5.86 5.10 18.62
C LYS A 7 -6.05 3.96 17.62
N THR A 8 -6.18 2.73 18.08
CA THR A 8 -6.39 1.58 17.20
C THR A 8 -7.69 1.70 16.42
N ILE A 9 -8.80 2.08 17.08
CA ILE A 9 -10.09 2.30 16.42
C ILE A 9 -9.96 3.39 15.35
N LEU A 10 -9.31 4.51 15.67
CA LEU A 10 -9.08 5.59 14.71
C LEU A 10 -8.27 5.13 13.50
N THR A 11 -7.21 4.33 13.71
CA THR A 11 -6.40 3.79 12.60
C THR A 11 -7.22 2.86 11.70
N ILE A 12 -8.10 2.03 12.26
CA ILE A 12 -9.01 1.16 11.49
C ILE A 12 -9.99 2.01 10.67
N ILE A 13 -10.59 3.03 11.29
CA ILE A 13 -11.51 3.96 10.60
C ILE A 13 -10.78 4.66 9.44
N LEU A 14 -9.57 5.16 9.67
CA LEU A 14 -8.75 5.77 8.63
C LEU A 14 -8.46 4.78 7.49
N LEU A 15 -8.10 3.54 7.80
CA LEU A 15 -7.86 2.52 6.78
C LEU A 15 -9.12 2.25 5.94
N ILE A 16 -10.30 2.18 6.55
CA ILE A 16 -11.57 2.03 5.84
C ILE A 16 -11.85 3.25 4.94
N LEU A 17 -11.61 4.47 5.43
CA LEU A 17 -11.77 5.68 4.62
C LEU A 17 -10.83 5.69 3.41
N PHE A 18 -9.57 5.28 3.59
CA PHE A 18 -8.61 5.16 2.49
C PHE A 18 -8.99 4.05 1.51
N PHE A 19 -9.56 2.94 1.98
CA PHE A 19 -10.09 1.89 1.12
C PHE A 19 -11.26 2.40 0.26
N ILE A 20 -12.24 3.09 0.87
CA ILE A 20 -13.37 3.69 0.14
C ILE A 20 -12.87 4.73 -0.87
N ALA A 21 -11.92 5.58 -0.47
CA ALA A 21 -11.33 6.56 -1.37
C ALA A 21 -10.57 5.89 -2.53
N ASN A 22 -9.88 4.78 -2.26
CA ASN A 22 -9.20 4.00 -3.29
C ASN A 22 -10.20 3.48 -4.33
N LEU A 23 -11.31 2.87 -3.89
CA LEU A 23 -12.38 2.44 -4.78
C LEU A 23 -12.94 3.61 -5.59
N TYR A 24 -13.26 4.73 -4.93
CA TYR A 24 -13.77 5.93 -5.60
C TYR A 24 -12.82 6.41 -6.71
N ILE A 25 -11.52 6.50 -6.43
CA ILE A 25 -10.50 6.89 -7.41
C ILE A 25 -10.44 5.90 -8.58
N SER A 26 -10.45 4.60 -8.29
CA SER A 26 -10.35 3.56 -9.33
C SER A 26 -11.53 3.57 -10.29
N TYR A 27 -12.74 3.98 -9.85
CA TYR A 27 -13.94 4.01 -10.69
C TYR A 27 -14.25 5.38 -11.30
N VAL A 28 -13.89 6.48 -10.64
CA VAL A 28 -14.33 7.83 -11.04
C VAL A 28 -13.27 8.58 -11.83
N LEU A 29 -11.98 8.41 -11.49
CA LEU A 29 -10.93 9.14 -12.18
C LEU A 29 -10.64 8.53 -13.56
N PRO A 30 -10.35 9.34 -14.60
CA PRO A 30 -10.00 8.82 -15.90
C PRO A 30 -8.60 8.19 -15.89
N TYR A 31 -8.37 7.25 -16.80
CA TYR A 31 -7.02 6.74 -17.07
C TYR A 31 -6.06 7.90 -17.44
N PRO A 32 -4.82 7.94 -16.90
CA PRO A 32 -4.16 6.91 -16.07
C PRO A 32 -4.32 7.10 -14.55
N TRP A 33 -4.99 8.15 -14.10
CA TRP A 33 -5.11 8.54 -12.69
C TRP A 33 -5.86 7.53 -11.82
N SER A 34 -6.73 6.73 -12.43
CA SER A 34 -7.41 5.60 -11.77
C SER A 34 -6.46 4.52 -11.22
N ASN A 35 -5.20 4.51 -11.64
CA ASN A 35 -4.19 3.54 -11.19
C ASN A 35 -3.43 3.98 -9.93
N ILE A 36 -3.77 5.11 -9.31
CA ILE A 36 -3.15 5.49 -8.03
C ILE A 36 -3.69 4.56 -6.94
N ASN A 37 -2.78 3.81 -6.31
CA ASN A 37 -3.12 2.91 -5.22
C ASN A 37 -2.98 3.62 -3.87
N LEU A 38 -4.09 4.24 -3.43
CA LEU A 38 -4.13 4.99 -2.17
C LEU A 38 -3.90 4.10 -0.96
N LEU A 39 -4.25 2.83 -1.06
CA LEU A 39 -4.18 1.91 0.06
C LEU A 39 -2.72 1.56 0.40
N ILE A 40 -1.93 1.19 -0.61
CA ILE A 40 -0.48 0.99 -0.44
C ILE A 40 0.19 2.30 -0.03
N SER A 41 -0.23 3.43 -0.59
CA SER A 41 0.30 4.75 -0.22
C SER A 41 0.11 5.06 1.26
N PHE A 42 -1.11 4.85 1.77
CA PHE A 42 -1.45 5.04 3.18
C PHE A 42 -0.58 4.17 4.08
N LEU A 43 -0.48 2.88 3.77
CA LEU A 43 0.31 1.93 4.55
C LEU A 43 1.81 2.29 4.57
N LEU A 44 2.38 2.72 3.43
CA LEU A 44 3.78 3.15 3.37
C LEU A 44 4.05 4.41 4.19
N ILE A 45 3.18 5.41 4.06
CA ILE A 45 3.29 6.65 4.84
C ILE A 45 3.13 6.33 6.33
N PHE A 46 2.19 5.48 6.70
CA PHE A 46 2.00 5.03 8.08
C PHE A 46 3.23 4.30 8.63
N LEU A 47 3.84 3.41 7.83
CA LEU A 47 5.07 2.74 8.20
C LEU A 47 6.21 3.75 8.44
N SER A 48 6.35 4.75 7.58
CA SER A 48 7.41 5.76 7.69
C SER A 48 7.30 6.61 8.97
N PHE A 49 6.09 7.06 9.32
CA PHE A 49 5.90 7.90 10.50
C PHE A 49 6.00 7.12 11.81
N TRP A 50 5.37 5.94 11.90
CA TRP A 50 5.26 5.21 13.16
C TRP A 50 6.27 4.09 13.32
N GLY A 51 6.76 3.48 12.24
CA GLY A 51 7.67 2.33 12.32
C GLY A 51 7.14 1.27 13.26
N SER A 52 6.00 0.66 12.96
CA SER A 52 5.37 -0.31 13.86
C SER A 52 5.02 -1.59 13.13
N GLY A 53 5.29 -2.74 13.74
CA GLY A 53 4.91 -4.06 13.23
C GLY A 53 3.40 -4.24 13.08
N SER A 54 2.59 -3.35 13.66
CA SER A 54 1.15 -3.28 13.39
C SER A 54 0.82 -3.07 11.90
N ILE A 55 1.76 -2.57 11.10
CA ILE A 55 1.57 -2.40 9.66
C ILE A 55 1.20 -3.71 8.95
N VAL A 56 1.77 -4.84 9.38
CA VAL A 56 1.51 -6.15 8.74
C VAL A 56 0.05 -6.57 8.95
N TRP A 57 -0.48 -6.31 10.14
CA TRP A 57 -1.89 -6.57 10.46
C TRP A 57 -2.83 -5.61 9.75
N LEU A 58 -2.45 -4.33 9.61
CA LEU A 58 -3.22 -3.37 8.81
C LEU A 58 -3.22 -3.77 7.33
N ALA A 59 -2.09 -4.22 6.80
CA ALA A 59 -1.98 -4.72 5.44
C ALA A 59 -2.84 -5.97 5.23
N PHE A 60 -2.82 -6.92 6.17
CA PHE A 60 -3.73 -8.07 6.16
C PHE A 60 -5.20 -7.62 6.08
N PHE A 61 -5.63 -6.71 6.98
CA PHE A 61 -7.00 -6.22 6.99
C PHE A 61 -7.37 -5.49 5.70
N ALA A 62 -6.44 -4.72 5.14
CA ALA A 62 -6.66 -4.01 3.88
C ALA A 62 -6.75 -4.95 2.68
N GLY A 63 -5.93 -6.01 2.66
CA GLY A 63 -6.03 -7.08 1.69
C GLY A 63 -7.34 -7.86 1.83
N PHE A 64 -7.81 -8.10 3.06
CA PHE A 64 -9.11 -8.73 3.31
C PHE A 64 -10.27 -7.87 2.76
N LEU A 65 -10.25 -6.56 2.99
CA LEU A 65 -11.24 -5.65 2.38
C LEU A 65 -11.19 -5.69 0.85
N SER A 66 -9.99 -5.79 0.28
CA SER A 66 -9.80 -5.89 -1.17
C SER A 66 -10.32 -7.21 -1.72
N ASP A 67 -10.10 -8.33 -1.02
CA ASP A 67 -10.63 -9.65 -1.40
C ASP A 67 -12.16 -9.67 -1.42
N LEU A 68 -12.84 -8.97 -0.49
CA LEU A 68 -14.31 -8.89 -0.47
C LEU A 68 -14.91 -8.21 -1.71
N TYR A 69 -14.11 -7.44 -2.45
CA TYR A 69 -14.57 -6.67 -3.59
C TYR A 69 -13.94 -7.13 -4.92
N SER A 70 -13.00 -8.07 -4.89
CA SER A 70 -12.30 -8.52 -6.08
C SER A 70 -12.99 -9.69 -6.77
N ASP A 71 -12.86 -9.78 -8.10
CA ASP A 71 -13.29 -10.94 -8.90
C ASP A 71 -12.29 -12.12 -8.84
N VAL A 72 -11.23 -12.01 -8.03
CA VAL A 72 -10.19 -13.03 -7.87
C VAL A 72 -10.54 -13.92 -6.66
N TYR A 73 -9.94 -15.11 -6.60
CA TYR A 73 -10.09 -16.00 -5.44
C TYR A 73 -9.78 -15.28 -4.12
N PHE A 74 -10.66 -15.49 -3.15
CA PHE A 74 -10.52 -14.95 -1.80
C PHE A 74 -9.18 -15.35 -1.17
N GLY A 75 -8.50 -14.38 -0.57
CA GLY A 75 -7.21 -14.56 0.10
C GLY A 75 -6.01 -14.16 -0.76
N VAL A 76 -6.18 -13.94 -2.07
CA VAL A 76 -5.07 -13.50 -2.93
C VAL A 76 -4.58 -12.12 -2.47
N PHE A 77 -5.46 -11.13 -2.31
CA PHE A 77 -5.02 -9.80 -1.85
C PHE A 77 -4.55 -9.85 -0.41
N SER A 78 -5.25 -10.54 0.50
CA SER A 78 -4.82 -10.68 1.90
C SER A 78 -3.39 -11.19 2.00
N ILE A 79 -3.05 -12.29 1.31
CA ILE A 79 -1.71 -12.87 1.33
C ILE A 79 -0.70 -11.93 0.66
N THR A 80 -1.02 -11.38 -0.52
CA THR A 80 -0.14 -10.44 -1.24
C THR A 80 0.21 -9.23 -0.37
N PHE A 81 -0.78 -8.56 0.22
CA PHE A 81 -0.56 -7.40 1.08
C PHE A 81 0.27 -7.77 2.31
N THR A 82 -0.06 -8.87 3.00
CA THR A 82 0.66 -9.30 4.19
C THR A 82 2.12 -9.61 3.89
N ILE A 83 2.41 -10.41 2.87
CA ILE A 83 3.79 -10.76 2.49
C ILE A 83 4.56 -9.50 2.08
N THR A 84 3.94 -8.64 1.26
CA THR A 84 4.58 -7.41 0.80
C THR A 84 4.97 -6.53 1.98
N PHE A 85 4.03 -6.23 2.88
CA PHE A 85 4.31 -5.36 4.02
C PHE A 85 5.16 -6.01 5.11
N LEU A 86 5.20 -7.33 5.20
CA LEU A 86 6.17 -8.04 6.05
C LEU A 86 7.60 -7.81 5.54
N ILE A 87 7.84 -8.00 4.24
CA ILE A 87 9.16 -7.78 3.64
C ILE A 87 9.55 -6.30 3.70
N ILE A 88 8.63 -5.39 3.38
CA ILE A 88 8.88 -3.95 3.42
C ILE A 88 9.11 -3.45 4.85
N TYR A 89 8.39 -4.00 5.84
CA TYR A 89 8.68 -3.72 7.24
C TYR A 89 10.10 -4.15 7.61
N TRP A 90 10.54 -5.34 7.21
CA TRP A 90 11.91 -5.79 7.46
C TRP A 90 12.95 -4.88 6.78
N LEU A 91 12.75 -4.54 5.49
CA LEU A 91 13.62 -3.64 4.75
C LEU A 91 13.66 -2.22 5.36
N TYR A 92 12.54 -1.75 5.91
CA TYR A 92 12.46 -0.45 6.59
C TYR A 92 13.43 -0.36 7.78
N TYR A 93 13.53 -1.43 8.58
CA TYR A 93 14.39 -1.47 9.76
C TYR A 93 15.85 -1.75 9.45
N GLU A 94 16.15 -2.58 8.45
CA GLU A 94 17.52 -3.01 8.18
C GLU A 94 18.24 -2.15 7.12
N ILE A 95 17.51 -1.63 6.13
CA ILE A 95 18.11 -0.96 4.96
C ILE A 95 17.71 0.52 4.88
N PHE A 96 16.42 0.81 5.07
CA PHE A 96 15.83 2.13 4.85
C PHE A 96 15.65 2.94 6.14
N THR A 97 16.59 2.80 7.07
CA THR A 97 16.55 3.42 8.41
C THR A 97 16.48 4.94 8.38
N ASN A 98 17.06 5.55 7.35
CA ASN A 98 16.95 6.97 7.11
C ASN A 98 15.52 7.29 6.67
N ARG A 99 14.73 7.95 7.54
CA ARG A 99 13.36 8.43 7.26
C ARG A 99 13.30 9.56 6.22
N SER A 100 14.22 9.57 5.26
CA SER A 100 14.27 10.56 4.20
C SER A 100 13.22 10.27 3.14
N ILE A 101 12.78 11.32 2.46
CA ILE A 101 11.85 11.21 1.33
C ILE A 101 12.37 10.30 0.21
N TRP A 102 13.69 10.31 -0.03
CA TRP A 102 14.33 9.45 -1.03
C TRP A 102 14.23 7.96 -0.65
N SER A 103 14.42 7.66 0.63
CA SER A 103 14.24 6.32 1.18
C SER A 103 12.82 5.82 0.96
N LEU A 104 11.82 6.66 1.27
CA LEU A 104 10.41 6.33 1.05
C LEU A 104 10.06 6.12 -0.43
N THR A 105 10.66 6.89 -1.33
CA THR A 105 10.46 6.77 -2.78
C THR A 105 11.01 5.45 -3.31
N ILE A 106 12.20 5.04 -2.87
CA ILE A 106 12.78 3.75 -3.24
C ILE A 106 11.95 2.62 -2.62
N MET A 107 11.55 2.77 -1.35
CA MET A 107 10.65 1.80 -0.70
C MET A 107 9.33 1.65 -1.44
N SER A 108 8.72 2.72 -1.95
CA SER A 108 7.47 2.60 -2.71
C SER A 108 7.67 1.79 -3.98
N LEU A 109 8.73 2.07 -4.75
CA LEU A 109 9.07 1.28 -5.93
C LEU A 109 9.24 -0.22 -5.59
N VAL A 110 10.03 -0.52 -4.56
CA VAL A 110 10.26 -1.90 -4.12
C VAL A 110 8.98 -2.57 -3.63
N THR A 111 8.11 -1.82 -2.94
CA THR A 111 6.82 -2.32 -2.45
C THR A 111 5.94 -2.80 -3.59
N PHE A 112 5.80 -2.01 -4.66
CA PHE A 112 5.00 -2.42 -5.80
C PHE A 112 5.62 -3.57 -6.58
N LEU A 113 6.95 -3.65 -6.69
CA LEU A 113 7.61 -4.79 -7.32
C LEU A 113 7.30 -6.09 -6.56
N ILE A 114 7.41 -6.07 -5.23
CA ILE A 114 7.07 -7.22 -4.38
C ILE A 114 5.56 -7.54 -4.46
N PHE A 115 4.71 -6.51 -4.41
CA PHE A 115 3.26 -6.66 -4.52
C PHE A 115 2.86 -7.34 -5.83
N HIS A 116 3.29 -6.81 -6.98
CA HIS A 116 2.93 -7.37 -8.27
C HIS A 116 3.56 -8.74 -8.51
N PHE A 117 4.78 -8.98 -8.02
CA PHE A 117 5.40 -10.29 -8.10
C PHE A 117 4.59 -11.33 -7.32
N THR A 118 4.28 -11.05 -6.04
CA THR A 118 3.51 -11.97 -5.18
C THR A 118 2.09 -12.16 -5.70
N TYR A 119 1.40 -11.10 -6.11
CA TYR A 119 0.08 -11.16 -6.75
C TYR A 119 0.11 -12.05 -8.00
N SER A 120 1.06 -11.81 -8.91
CA SER A 120 1.15 -12.58 -10.16
C SER A 120 1.39 -14.05 -9.90
N VAL A 121 2.29 -14.39 -8.96
CA VAL A 121 2.55 -15.79 -8.56
C VAL A 121 1.27 -16.45 -8.02
N LEU A 122 0.55 -15.80 -7.10
CA LEU A 122 -0.67 -16.35 -6.53
C LEU A 122 -1.79 -16.50 -7.56
N THR A 123 -1.94 -15.54 -8.49
CA THR A 123 -2.93 -15.67 -9.57
C THR A 123 -2.62 -16.82 -10.52
N VAL A 124 -1.34 -17.04 -10.85
CA VAL A 124 -0.90 -18.14 -11.72
C VAL A 124 -1.14 -19.50 -11.06
N ILE A 125 -0.85 -19.63 -9.77
CA ILE A 125 -1.13 -20.86 -9.00
C ILE A 125 -2.62 -21.19 -9.02
N ASN A 126 -3.48 -20.17 -9.02
CA ASN A 126 -4.93 -20.30 -9.11
C ASN A 126 -5.45 -20.44 -10.56
N GLY A 127 -4.57 -20.65 -11.54
CA GLY A 127 -4.94 -20.91 -12.94
C GLY A 127 -5.29 -19.66 -13.76
N ILE A 128 -5.06 -18.45 -13.24
CA ILE A 128 -5.31 -17.19 -13.95
C ILE A 128 -4.00 -16.75 -14.63
N LEU A 129 -3.97 -16.81 -15.96
CA LEU A 129 -2.80 -16.39 -16.74
C LEU A 129 -2.70 -14.85 -16.81
N PRO A 130 -1.51 -14.27 -16.57
CA PRO A 130 -1.32 -12.83 -16.66
C PRO A 130 -1.44 -12.36 -18.12
N LYS A 131 -2.24 -11.32 -18.35
CA LYS A 131 -2.33 -10.67 -19.66
C LYS A 131 -1.12 -9.75 -19.89
N VAL A 132 -0.56 -9.73 -21.10
CA VAL A 132 0.59 -8.86 -21.46
C VAL A 132 0.30 -7.37 -21.20
N THR A 133 -0.98 -6.98 -21.29
CA THR A 133 -1.44 -5.62 -20.97
C THR A 133 -1.20 -5.21 -19.51
N LEU A 134 -1.03 -6.17 -18.59
CA LEU A 134 -0.81 -5.89 -17.16
C LEU A 134 0.48 -5.12 -16.90
N LEU A 135 1.54 -5.35 -17.69
CA LEU A 135 2.81 -4.64 -17.51
C LEU A 135 2.65 -3.13 -17.70
N LYS A 136 1.83 -2.70 -18.66
CA LYS A 136 1.53 -1.27 -18.88
C LYS A 136 0.77 -0.69 -17.69
N TYR A 137 -0.19 -1.41 -17.14
CA TYR A 137 -0.95 -0.97 -15.96
C TYR A 137 -0.04 -0.87 -14.73
N TYR A 138 0.79 -1.87 -14.49
CA TYR A 138 1.75 -1.88 -13.37
C TYR A 138 2.74 -0.72 -13.49
N ALA A 139 3.24 -0.41 -14.69
CA ALA A 139 4.13 0.73 -14.88
C ALA A 139 3.47 2.06 -14.48
N TRP A 140 2.20 2.26 -14.84
CA TRP A 140 1.45 3.46 -14.45
C TRP A 140 1.14 3.49 -12.96
N GLU A 141 0.70 2.37 -12.39
CA GLU A 141 0.43 2.25 -10.95
C GLU A 141 1.67 2.54 -10.11
N ILE A 142 2.81 1.91 -10.44
CA ILE A 142 4.10 2.16 -9.79
C ILE A 142 4.48 3.63 -9.89
N SER A 143 4.44 4.21 -11.10
CA SER A 143 4.92 5.57 -11.33
C SER A 143 4.04 6.61 -10.64
N LEU A 144 2.73 6.54 -10.85
CA LEU A 144 1.78 7.50 -10.28
C LEU A 144 1.70 7.38 -8.77
N THR A 145 1.70 6.15 -8.24
CA THR A 145 1.63 5.96 -6.79
C THR A 145 2.92 6.38 -6.09
N THR A 146 4.09 6.13 -6.70
CA THR A 146 5.37 6.62 -6.16
C THR A 146 5.41 8.15 -6.15
N ILE A 147 4.99 8.81 -7.24
CA ILE A 147 4.88 10.27 -7.29
C ILE A 147 3.91 10.79 -6.22
N PHE A 148 2.76 10.13 -6.07
CA PHE A 148 1.77 10.49 -5.06
C PHE A 148 2.33 10.37 -3.64
N VAL A 149 2.97 9.25 -3.31
CA VAL A 149 3.62 9.03 -2.01
C VAL A 149 4.70 10.08 -1.75
N PHE A 150 5.54 10.39 -2.74
CA PHE A 150 6.55 11.43 -2.64
C PHE A 150 5.93 12.79 -2.28
N ILE A 151 4.93 13.23 -3.05
CA ILE A 151 4.30 14.54 -2.86
C ILE A 151 3.60 14.61 -1.50
N VAL A 152 2.81 13.60 -1.15
CA VAL A 152 2.07 13.57 0.11
C VAL A 152 3.03 13.53 1.29
N TYR A 153 4.06 12.68 1.25
CA TYR A 153 5.05 12.62 2.32
C TYR A 153 5.82 13.94 2.46
N PHE A 154 6.24 14.57 1.35
CA PHE A 154 6.91 15.87 1.40
C PHE A 154 6.07 16.95 2.09
N ILE A 155 4.77 16.98 1.80
CA ILE A 155 3.84 17.92 2.44
C ILE A 155 3.69 17.58 3.92
N LEU A 156 3.45 16.31 4.25
CA LEU A 156 3.28 15.86 5.63
C LEU A 156 4.54 16.09 6.48
N GLU A 157 5.72 15.84 5.93
CA GLU A 157 7.00 16.11 6.59
C GLU A 157 7.10 17.60 6.98
N LYS A 158 6.77 18.52 6.07
CA LYS A 158 6.77 19.96 6.38
C LYS A 158 5.71 20.39 7.39
N VAL A 159 4.58 19.68 7.47
CA VAL A 159 3.49 20.02 8.38
C VAL A 159 3.74 19.45 9.78
N PHE A 160 4.19 18.20 9.87
CA PHE A 160 4.34 17.46 11.12
C PHE A 160 5.75 17.52 11.72
N VAL A 161 6.79 17.74 10.91
CA VAL A 161 8.20 17.82 11.33
C VAL A 161 8.69 19.28 11.39
N ARG A 162 7.77 20.25 11.44
CA ARG A 162 8.09 21.62 11.87
C ARG A 162 8.36 21.63 13.38
N PHE A 163 9.45 21.03 13.85
CA PHE A 163 10.19 21.29 15.09
C PHE A 163 11.47 20.45 15.12
#